data_AF-Q9EVM0-F1
#
_entry.id   AF-Q9EVM0-F1
#
_cell.length_a   1.000
_cell.length_b   1.000
_cell.length_c   1.000
_cell.angle_alpha   90.00
_cell.angle_beta   90.00
_cell.angle_gamma   90.00
#
_symmetry.space_group_name_H-M   'P 1'
#
loop_
_entity.id
_entity.type
_entity.pdbx_description
1 polymer ?
#
loop_
_entity_poly.entity_id
_entity_poly.type
_entity_poly.pdbx_seq_one_letter_code
_entity_poly.pdbx_strand_id
1 'polypeptide(L)'
;DKWRVFRDVGEARSRLGLQDRALAVLNALLSFFPAKELSSDINLVVFPSNAQLSARANGIAGTTLRKCLGALVEAGIVIRKDSPNGKRYARKTSEGDIEDAYGFSLAPLLARAGEFAKLAQDVAAEQRRFRIIKDRLTIVRRDVRKLITVGMEENLPGDWTAAEACFIDIVGRFVRRAALNDIAASLDEMNLLHEK
;
A
#
# COMPACT_ATOMS: atom_id res chain seq x y z
N ASP A 1 2.47 -13.04 16.35
CA ASP A 1 3.55 -12.10 15.96
C ASP A 1 3.00 -10.76 15.47
N LYS A 2 3.28 -9.67 16.19
CA LYS A 2 2.85 -8.30 15.88
C LYS A 2 3.39 -7.78 14.55
N TRP A 3 4.59 -8.21 14.15
CA TRP A 3 5.23 -7.76 12.92
C TRP A 3 4.61 -8.39 11.67
N ARG A 4 3.99 -9.57 11.83
CA ARG A 4 3.17 -10.16 10.76
C ARG A 4 1.97 -9.27 10.47
N VAL A 5 1.20 -8.94 11.51
CA VAL A 5 0.02 -8.06 11.37
C VAL A 5 0.41 -6.68 10.82
N PHE A 6 1.53 -6.12 11.25
CA PHE A 6 2.06 -4.87 10.68
C PHE A 6 2.30 -4.96 9.17
N ARG A 7 2.91 -6.06 8.69
CA ARG A 7 3.13 -6.27 7.25
C ARG A 7 1.82 -6.41 6.49
N ASP A 8 0.85 -7.13 7.06
CA ASP A 8 -0.46 -7.31 6.44
C ASP A 8 -1.18 -5.94 6.29
N VAL A 9 -1.17 -5.11 7.34
CA VAL A 9 -1.68 -3.73 7.29
C VAL A 9 -0.91 -2.88 6.27
N GLY A 10 0.42 -3.07 6.18
CA GLY A 10 1.27 -2.35 5.23
C GLY A 10 1.01 -2.69 3.75
N GLU A 11 0.74 -3.96 3.46
CA GLU A 11 0.35 -4.44 2.13
C GLU A 11 -1.06 -3.94 1.77
N ALA A 12 -1.99 -4.00 2.74
CA ALA A 12 -3.36 -3.55 2.57
C ALA A 12 -3.55 -2.02 2.69
N ARG A 13 -2.49 -1.23 2.83
CA ARG A 13 -2.58 0.20 3.22
C ARG A 13 -3.48 1.04 2.33
N SER A 14 -3.46 0.80 1.01
CA SER A 14 -4.30 1.52 0.05
C SER A 14 -5.78 1.21 0.25
N ARG A 15 -6.12 -0.05 0.56
CA ARG A 15 -7.49 -0.49 0.87
C ARG A 15 -7.97 0.03 2.22
N LEU A 16 -7.05 0.25 3.16
CA LEU A 16 -7.31 0.77 4.49
C LEU A 16 -7.30 2.31 4.55
N GLY A 17 -7.07 3.01 3.42
CA GLY A 17 -6.99 4.48 3.39
C GLY A 17 -5.77 5.06 4.09
N LEU A 18 -4.73 4.26 4.32
CA LEU A 18 -3.53 4.62 5.07
C LEU A 18 -2.41 5.08 4.14
N GLN A 19 -1.69 6.11 4.59
CA GLN A 19 -0.46 6.59 3.95
C GLN A 19 0.78 5.96 4.59
N ASP A 20 1.91 5.98 3.88
CA ASP A 20 3.18 5.44 4.37
C ASP A 20 3.62 6.06 5.71
N ARG A 21 3.33 7.35 5.91
CA ARG A 21 3.61 8.04 7.18
C ARG A 21 2.78 7.50 8.35
N ALA A 22 1.55 7.06 8.11
CA ALA A 22 0.73 6.41 9.14
C ALA A 22 1.32 5.04 9.53
N LEU A 23 1.89 4.30 8.58
CA LEU A 23 2.60 3.05 8.87
C LEU A 23 3.88 3.27 9.67
N ALA A 24 4.61 4.36 9.41
CA ALA A 24 5.78 4.72 10.23
C ALA A 24 5.39 4.96 11.70
N VAL A 25 4.25 5.63 11.93
CA VAL A 25 3.71 5.85 13.29
C VAL A 25 3.21 4.54 13.91
N LEU A 26 2.56 3.67 13.14
CA LEU A 26 2.16 2.35 13.61
C LEU A 26 3.37 1.49 14.02
N ASN A 27 4.43 1.49 13.21
CA ASN A 27 5.70 0.84 13.52
C ASN A 27 6.30 1.37 14.83
N ALA A 28 6.29 2.70 15.01
CA ALA A 28 6.72 3.32 16.25
C ALA A 28 5.87 2.85 17.43
N LEU A 29 4.54 2.83 17.34
CA LEU A 29 3.65 2.33 18.39
C LEU A 29 3.96 0.88 18.76
N LEU A 30 4.11 -0.01 17.77
CA LEU A 30 4.43 -1.43 17.99
C LEU A 30 5.80 -1.65 18.64
N SER A 31 6.75 -0.74 18.42
CA SER A 31 8.07 -0.78 19.07
C SER A 31 8.02 -0.44 20.57
N PHE A 32 6.96 0.22 21.06
CA PHE A 32 6.76 0.45 22.50
C PHE A 32 6.06 -0.73 23.19
N PHE A 33 5.50 -1.67 22.43
CA PHE A 33 4.93 -2.89 22.98
C PHE A 33 6.05 -3.93 23.21
N PRO A 34 6.31 -4.40 24.44
CA PRO A 34 7.49 -5.20 24.75
C PRO A 34 7.42 -6.62 24.17
N ALA A 35 6.23 -7.22 24.12
CA ALA A 35 6.08 -8.58 23.62
C ALA A 35 6.11 -8.64 22.08
N LYS A 36 6.56 -9.78 21.57
CA LYS A 36 6.51 -10.09 20.12
C LYS A 36 5.11 -10.50 19.69
N GLU A 37 4.34 -11.11 20.58
CA GLU A 37 3.00 -11.59 20.30
C GLU A 37 1.95 -10.66 20.92
N LEU A 38 0.95 -10.32 20.11
CA LEU A 38 -0.26 -9.69 20.61
C LEU A 38 -1.14 -10.82 21.15
N SER A 39 -1.46 -10.79 22.44
CA SER A 39 -2.38 -11.73 23.07
C SER A 39 -3.38 -10.98 23.95
N SER A 40 -4.53 -11.59 24.20
CA SER A 40 -5.54 -11.08 25.13
C SER A 40 -5.05 -10.99 26.57
N ASP A 41 -4.03 -11.78 26.89
CA ASP A 41 -3.53 -11.96 28.25
C ASP A 41 -2.57 -10.83 28.68
N ILE A 42 -2.14 -10.00 27.72
CA ILE A 42 -1.25 -8.88 27.94
C ILE A 42 -2.03 -7.58 27.70
N ASN A 43 -1.79 -6.57 28.51
CA ASN A 43 -2.35 -5.24 28.27
C ASN A 43 -1.83 -4.67 26.94
N LEU A 44 -2.67 -4.68 25.91
CA LEU A 44 -2.37 -4.19 24.56
C LEU A 44 -2.41 -2.65 24.48
N VAL A 45 -2.02 -1.92 25.52
CA VAL A 45 -2.03 -0.46 25.54
C VAL A 45 -0.62 0.07 25.70
N VAL A 46 -0.22 1.01 24.84
CA VAL A 46 1.07 1.69 24.89
C VAL A 46 0.89 3.17 25.20
N PHE A 47 1.84 3.77 25.92
CA PHE A 47 1.78 5.16 26.39
C PHE A 47 3.03 5.97 26.00
N PRO A 48 3.44 5.99 24.71
CA PRO A 48 4.57 6.83 24.31
C PRO A 48 4.17 8.30 24.24
N SER A 49 5.10 9.20 24.60
CA SER A 49 4.91 10.63 24.36
C SER A 49 4.99 10.95 22.86
N ASN A 50 4.41 12.08 22.44
CA ASN A 50 4.51 12.52 21.04
C ASN A 50 5.96 12.73 20.58
N ALA A 51 6.85 13.18 21.48
CA ALA A 51 8.27 13.30 21.20
C ALA A 51 8.92 11.92 20.95
N GLN A 52 8.58 10.93 21.78
CA GLN A 52 9.06 9.55 21.62
C GLN A 52 8.55 8.90 20.32
N LEU A 53 7.27 9.10 19.98
CA LEU A 53 6.70 8.64 18.72
C LEU A 53 7.37 9.31 17.52
N SER A 54 7.55 10.63 17.58
CA SER A 54 8.22 11.40 16.52
C SER A 54 9.64 10.88 16.28
N ALA A 55 10.43 10.69 17.35
CA ALA A 55 11.79 10.19 17.25
C ALA A 55 11.88 8.81 16.55
N ARG A 56 10.97 7.89 16.87
CA ARG A 56 10.94 6.54 16.26
C ARG A 56 10.26 6.50 14.88
N ALA A 57 9.46 7.50 14.54
CA ALA A 57 8.80 7.63 13.25
C ALA A 57 9.57 8.57 12.31
N ASN A 58 10.92 8.54 12.33
CA ASN A 58 11.79 9.35 11.47
C ASN A 58 11.64 10.87 11.64
N GLY A 59 11.41 11.35 12.86
CA GLY A 59 11.36 12.78 13.17
C GLY A 59 10.12 13.50 12.63
N ILE A 60 9.00 12.80 12.46
CA ILE A 60 7.75 13.40 11.97
C ILE A 60 7.31 14.55 12.89
N ALA A 61 7.07 15.73 12.31
CA ALA A 61 6.58 16.89 13.05
C ALA A 61 5.23 16.62 13.76
N GLY A 62 5.02 17.22 14.92
CA GLY A 62 3.87 16.93 15.79
C GLY A 62 2.49 17.10 15.13
N THR A 63 2.34 18.04 14.18
CA THR A 63 1.10 18.21 13.40
C THR A 63 0.83 17.02 12.49
N THR A 64 1.85 16.55 11.77
CA THR A 64 1.77 15.37 10.90
C THR A 64 1.60 14.09 11.73
N LEU A 65 2.25 13.99 12.90
CA LEU A 65 2.07 12.87 13.83
C LEU A 65 0.61 12.75 14.26
N ARG A 66 -0.02 13.84 14.71
CA ARG A 66 -1.44 13.86 15.10
C ARG A 66 -2.37 13.47 13.95
N LYS A 67 -2.11 13.95 12.72
CA LYS A 67 -2.87 13.53 11.52
C LYS A 67 -2.73 12.03 11.26
N CYS A 68 -1.52 11.49 11.37
CA CYS A 68 -1.29 10.05 11.18
C CYS A 68 -1.96 9.20 12.25
N LEU A 69 -1.92 9.64 13.52
CA LEU A 69 -2.63 8.99 14.62
C LEU A 69 -4.15 9.01 14.39
N GLY A 70 -4.69 10.15 13.92
CA GLY A 70 -6.09 10.26 13.51
C GLY A 70 -6.45 9.25 12.42
N ALA A 71 -5.66 9.17 11.35
CA ALA A 71 -5.87 8.21 10.28
C ALA A 71 -5.83 6.74 10.75
N LEU A 72 -4.93 6.40 11.69
CA LEU A 72 -4.89 5.06 12.28
C LEU A 72 -6.12 4.74 13.13
N VAL A 73 -6.67 5.74 13.83
CA VAL A 73 -7.90 5.60 14.61
C VAL A 73 -9.11 5.50 13.69
N GLU A 74 -9.21 6.35 12.68
CA GLU A 74 -10.29 6.35 11.68
C GLU A 74 -10.34 5.02 10.89
N ALA A 75 -9.18 4.46 10.54
CA ALA A 75 -9.08 3.14 9.90
C ALA A 75 -9.31 1.97 10.89
N GLY A 76 -9.51 2.25 12.18
CA GLY A 76 -9.76 1.26 13.22
C GLY A 76 -8.55 0.34 13.48
N ILE A 77 -7.34 0.83 13.21
CA ILE A 77 -6.08 0.10 13.44
C ILE A 77 -5.67 0.19 14.91
N VAL A 78 -5.91 1.34 15.53
CA VAL A 78 -5.66 1.59 16.95
C VAL A 78 -6.86 2.31 17.55
N ILE A 79 -7.05 2.19 18.87
CA ILE A 79 -8.06 2.96 19.60
C ILE A 79 -7.33 3.93 20.52
N ARG A 80 -7.72 5.21 20.48
CA ARG A 80 -7.25 6.19 21.45
C ARG A 80 -7.97 5.92 22.78
N LYS A 81 -7.20 5.70 23.85
CA LYS A 81 -7.73 5.55 25.20
C LYS A 81 -7.52 6.83 25.97
N ASP A 82 -8.56 7.65 26.03
CA ASP A 82 -8.57 8.82 26.91
C ASP A 82 -8.63 8.36 28.38
N SER A 83 -7.97 9.09 29.28
CA SER A 83 -7.94 8.78 30.72
C SER A 83 -9.34 8.96 31.31
N PRO A 84 -9.80 8.09 32.22
CA PRO A 84 -11.15 8.17 32.81
C PRO A 84 -11.40 9.41 33.69
N ASN A 85 -10.41 10.27 33.93
CA ASN A 85 -10.57 11.44 34.79
C ASN A 85 -10.78 12.73 33.98
N GLY A 86 -11.97 12.87 33.39
CA GLY A 86 -12.44 14.08 32.69
C GLY A 86 -12.68 15.27 33.63
N LYS A 87 -11.69 15.67 34.45
CA LYS A 87 -11.77 16.87 35.28
C LYS A 87 -10.91 17.99 34.70
N ARG A 88 -11.63 19.05 34.30
CA ARG A 88 -11.13 20.36 33.85
C ARG A 88 -10.20 20.97 34.90
N TYR A 89 -8.89 20.95 34.66
CA TYR A 89 -8.00 21.98 35.17
C TYR A 89 -7.08 22.44 34.05
N ALA A 90 -7.44 23.56 33.44
CA ALA A 90 -6.47 24.38 32.75
C ALA A 90 -5.47 24.91 33.80
N ARG A 91 -4.40 24.17 34.06
CA ARG A 91 -3.18 24.76 34.60
C ARG A 91 -2.27 25.06 33.42
N LYS A 92 -2.18 26.36 33.10
CA LYS A 92 -1.00 26.91 32.43
C LYS A 92 0.17 26.73 33.40
N THR A 93 0.98 25.70 33.21
CA THR A 93 2.34 25.67 33.74
C THR A 93 3.24 26.47 32.80
N SER A 94 4.15 27.25 33.39
CA SER A 94 5.06 28.21 32.74
C SER A 94 6.17 27.57 31.90
N GLU A 95 6.11 26.25 31.68
CA GLU A 95 6.95 25.51 30.76
C GLU A 95 6.01 24.90 29.72
N GLY A 96 5.98 25.52 28.54
CA GLY A 96 4.95 25.29 27.53
C GLY A 96 5.05 23.95 26.83
N ASP A 97 4.45 22.91 27.40
CA ASP A 97 3.95 21.77 26.63
C ASP A 97 2.66 21.24 27.25
N ILE A 98 1.58 21.30 26.48
CA ILE A 98 0.27 20.74 26.86
C ILE A 98 0.38 19.21 26.77
N GLU A 99 0.27 18.56 27.93
CA GLU A 99 0.19 17.10 28.10
C GLU A 99 -1.09 16.53 27.47
N ASP A 100 -1.05 16.21 26.17
CA ASP A 100 -2.05 15.36 25.51
C ASP A 100 -1.48 13.95 25.27
N ALA A 101 -1.14 13.20 26.33
CA ALA A 101 -0.68 11.81 26.23
C ALA A 101 -1.73 10.82 26.80
N TYR A 102 -2.71 10.53 25.95
CA TYR A 102 -3.66 9.43 26.11
C TYR A 102 -3.12 8.20 25.37
N GLY A 103 -3.16 7.02 26.00
CA GLY A 103 -2.56 5.80 25.45
C GLY A 103 -3.24 5.30 24.17
N PHE A 104 -2.59 4.36 23.49
CA PHE A 104 -3.12 3.72 22.29
C PHE A 104 -3.33 2.23 22.52
N SER A 105 -4.55 1.75 22.32
CA SER A 105 -4.85 0.33 22.34
C SER A 105 -4.58 -0.30 20.97
N LEU A 106 -3.73 -1.32 20.99
CA LEU A 106 -3.39 -2.22 19.87
C LEU A 106 -4.35 -3.41 19.78
N ALA A 107 -5.39 -3.48 20.62
CA ALA A 107 -6.39 -4.53 20.59
C ALA A 107 -7.03 -4.77 19.20
N PRO A 108 -7.31 -3.73 18.38
CA PRO A 108 -7.83 -3.96 17.03
C PRO A 108 -6.90 -4.77 16.13
N LEU A 109 -5.58 -4.63 16.30
CA LEU A 109 -4.60 -5.40 15.53
C LEU A 109 -4.70 -6.90 15.81
N LEU A 110 -5.00 -7.27 17.05
CA LEU A 110 -5.22 -8.66 17.42
C LEU A 110 -6.58 -9.15 16.91
N ALA A 111 -7.64 -8.40 17.18
CA ALA A 111 -9.01 -8.78 16.86
C ALA A 111 -9.26 -8.91 15.34
N ARG A 112 -8.63 -8.05 14.54
CA ARG A 112 -8.79 -7.97 13.09
C ARG A 112 -7.63 -8.57 12.31
N ALA A 113 -6.74 -9.33 12.96
CA ALA A 113 -5.55 -9.90 12.32
C ALA A 113 -5.90 -10.73 11.07
N GLY A 114 -6.97 -11.54 11.13
CA GLY A 114 -7.43 -12.35 9.99
C GLY A 114 -7.99 -11.52 8.84
N GLU A 115 -8.67 -10.41 9.15
CA GLU A 115 -9.18 -9.46 8.14
C GLU A 115 -8.02 -8.80 7.39
N PHE A 116 -7.02 -8.30 8.11
CA PHE A 116 -5.83 -7.69 7.50
C PHE A 116 -5.06 -8.69 6.64
N ALA A 117 -4.89 -9.93 7.12
CA ALA A 117 -4.21 -10.98 6.37
C ALA A 117 -4.95 -11.28 5.06
N LYS A 118 -6.29 -11.35 5.09
CA LYS A 118 -7.10 -11.56 3.87
C LYS A 118 -6.95 -10.39 2.89
N LEU A 119 -7.07 -9.15 3.37
CA LEU A 119 -6.89 -7.96 2.54
C LEU A 119 -5.49 -7.91 1.90
N ALA A 120 -4.45 -8.25 2.66
CA ALA A 120 -3.09 -8.32 2.16
C ALA A 120 -2.93 -9.38 1.06
N GLN A 121 -3.54 -10.56 1.23
CA GLN A 121 -3.54 -11.62 0.22
C GLN A 121 -4.25 -11.19 -1.06
N ASP A 122 -5.42 -10.54 -0.93
CA ASP A 122 -6.19 -10.05 -2.08
C ASP A 122 -5.38 -9.01 -2.87
N VAL A 123 -4.76 -8.04 -2.17
CA VAL A 123 -3.90 -7.02 -2.80
C VAL A 123 -2.69 -7.66 -3.48
N ALA A 124 -2.02 -8.61 -2.83
CA ALA A 124 -0.88 -9.31 -3.41
C ALA A 124 -1.27 -10.14 -4.64
N ALA A 125 -2.45 -10.77 -4.62
CA ALA A 125 -2.98 -11.52 -5.75
C ALA A 125 -3.29 -10.61 -6.96
N GLU A 126 -3.90 -9.45 -6.72
CA GLU A 126 -4.16 -8.45 -7.77
C GLU A 126 -2.87 -7.92 -8.39
N GLN A 127 -1.89 -7.53 -7.57
CA GLN A 127 -0.59 -7.07 -8.06
C GLN A 127 0.14 -8.16 -8.86
N ARG A 128 0.04 -9.42 -8.44
CA ARG A 128 0.62 -10.55 -9.17
C ARG A 128 -0.05 -10.73 -10.53
N ARG A 129 -1.37 -10.70 -10.60
CA ARG A 129 -2.12 -10.79 -11.87
C ARG A 129 -1.73 -9.66 -12.81
N PHE A 130 -1.69 -8.44 -12.31
CA PHE A 130 -1.26 -7.27 -13.07
C PHE A 130 0.15 -7.45 -13.66
N ARG A 131 1.10 -7.92 -12.84
CA ARG A 131 2.48 -8.17 -13.28
C ARG A 131 2.55 -9.23 -14.38
N ILE A 132 1.87 -10.37 -14.20
CA ILE A 132 1.86 -11.45 -15.19
C ILE A 132 1.34 -10.97 -16.55
N ILE A 133 0.22 -10.24 -16.58
CA ILE A 133 -0.37 -9.75 -17.84
C ILE A 133 0.55 -8.71 -18.49
N LYS A 134 1.12 -7.81 -17.69
CA LYS A 134 2.07 -6.80 -18.17
C LYS A 134 3.35 -7.43 -18.76
N ASP A 135 3.86 -8.47 -18.11
CA ASP A 135 5.05 -9.19 -18.58
C ASP A 135 4.74 -9.90 -19.91
N ARG A 136 3.57 -10.56 -20.02
CA ARG A 136 3.11 -11.15 -21.28
C ARG A 136 2.98 -10.11 -22.40
N LEU A 137 2.33 -8.97 -22.14
CA LEU A 137 2.23 -7.88 -23.12
C LEU A 137 3.60 -7.40 -23.56
N THR A 138 4.56 -7.31 -22.64
CA THR A 138 5.92 -6.90 -22.96
C THR A 138 6.61 -7.89 -23.89
N ILE A 139 6.43 -9.20 -23.65
CA ILE A 139 6.99 -10.28 -24.48
C ILE A 139 6.36 -10.25 -25.88
N VAL A 140 5.04 -10.37 -25.98
CA VAL A 140 4.33 -10.45 -27.27
C VAL A 140 4.60 -9.19 -28.11
N ARG A 141 4.60 -8.01 -27.50
CA ARG A 141 4.95 -6.76 -28.21
C ARG A 141 6.36 -6.81 -28.79
N ARG A 142 7.34 -7.37 -28.06
CA ARG A 142 8.71 -7.50 -28.55
C ARG A 142 8.78 -8.49 -29.71
N ASP A 143 8.04 -9.59 -29.61
CA ASP A 143 8.03 -10.64 -30.63
C ASP A 143 7.36 -10.14 -31.92
N VAL A 144 6.19 -9.50 -31.83
CA VAL A 144 5.51 -8.87 -32.98
C VAL A 144 6.41 -7.84 -33.66
N ARG A 145 7.05 -6.95 -32.87
CA ARG A 145 8.00 -5.97 -33.43
C ARG A 145 9.12 -6.66 -34.19
N LYS A 146 9.70 -7.73 -33.63
CA LYS A 146 10.78 -8.48 -34.28
C LYS A 146 10.30 -9.16 -35.57
N LEU A 147 9.12 -9.78 -35.56
CA LEU A 147 8.54 -10.41 -36.74
C LEU A 147 8.32 -9.40 -37.88
N ILE A 148 7.75 -8.23 -37.57
CA ILE A 148 7.55 -7.16 -38.56
C ILE A 148 8.90 -6.71 -39.14
N THR A 149 9.90 -6.44 -38.29
CA THR A 149 11.24 -6.04 -38.75
C THR A 149 11.84 -7.07 -39.70
N VAL A 150 11.83 -8.36 -39.32
CA VAL A 150 12.38 -9.44 -40.17
C VAL A 150 11.58 -9.57 -41.47
N GLY A 151 10.25 -9.51 -41.41
CA GLY A 151 9.39 -9.61 -42.58
C GLY A 151 9.64 -8.50 -43.60
N MET A 152 9.88 -7.27 -43.13
CA MET A 152 10.24 -6.13 -43.97
C MET A 152 11.66 -6.21 -44.53
N GLU A 153 12.65 -6.58 -43.70
CA GLU A 153 14.07 -6.64 -44.10
C GLU A 153 14.34 -7.78 -45.10
N GLU A 154 13.75 -8.95 -44.88
CA GLU A 154 13.92 -10.14 -45.72
C GLU A 154 12.90 -10.19 -46.87
N ASN A 155 12.07 -9.17 -47.01
CA ASN A 155 11.04 -9.03 -48.05
C ASN A 155 10.14 -10.29 -48.18
N LEU A 156 9.74 -10.84 -47.03
CA LEU A 156 8.92 -12.05 -46.93
C LEU A 156 7.51 -11.80 -47.50
N PRO A 157 6.82 -12.82 -48.04
CA PRO A 157 5.45 -12.67 -48.51
C PRO A 157 4.51 -12.25 -47.36
N GLY A 158 3.82 -11.12 -47.52
CA GLY A 158 2.87 -10.60 -46.53
C GLY A 158 2.71 -9.08 -46.63
N ASP A 159 1.62 -8.55 -46.05
CA ASP A 159 1.41 -7.10 -45.93
C ASP A 159 2.01 -6.57 -44.63
N TRP A 160 3.35 -6.56 -44.57
CA TRP A 160 4.10 -6.10 -43.40
C TRP A 160 3.90 -4.61 -43.11
N THR A 161 3.57 -3.82 -44.13
CA THR A 161 3.25 -2.39 -43.96
C THR A 161 1.95 -2.20 -43.19
N ALA A 162 0.90 -2.98 -43.50
CA ALA A 162 -0.35 -2.96 -42.73
C ALA A 162 -0.15 -3.48 -41.30
N ALA A 163 0.69 -4.50 -41.11
CA ALA A 163 1.03 -5.03 -39.78
C ALA A 163 1.75 -3.97 -38.92
N GLU A 164 2.71 -3.24 -39.50
CA GLU A 164 3.42 -2.14 -38.83
C GLU A 164 2.46 -1.00 -38.43
N ALA A 165 1.54 -0.62 -39.31
CA ALA A 165 0.54 0.40 -39.01
C ALA A 165 -0.37 -0.03 -37.84
N CYS A 166 -0.83 -1.29 -37.84
CA CYS A 166 -1.62 -1.83 -36.72
C CYS A 166 -0.82 -1.84 -35.41
N PHE A 167 0.45 -2.25 -35.45
CA PHE A 167 1.30 -2.26 -34.27
C PHE A 167 1.46 -0.85 -33.66
N ILE A 168 1.74 0.15 -34.51
CA ILE A 168 1.92 1.54 -34.07
C ILE A 168 0.64 2.06 -33.43
N ASP A 169 -0.52 1.79 -34.01
CA ASP A 169 -1.82 2.19 -33.45
C ASP A 169 -2.05 1.57 -32.06
N ILE A 170 -1.86 0.25 -31.92
CA ILE A 170 -2.04 -0.46 -30.64
C ILE A 170 -1.13 0.13 -29.56
N VAL A 171 0.16 0.31 -29.87
CA VAL A 171 1.13 0.87 -28.91
C VAL A 171 0.84 2.34 -28.59
N GLY A 172 0.38 3.11 -29.57
CA GLY A 172 -0.01 4.51 -29.39
C GLY A 172 -1.17 4.70 -28.41
N ARG A 173 -2.03 3.69 -28.25
CA ARG A 173 -3.18 3.70 -27.32
C ARG A 173 -2.82 3.32 -25.88
N PHE A 174 -1.57 2.96 -25.58
CA PHE A 174 -1.20 2.53 -24.22
C PHE A 174 -1.25 3.67 -23.20
N VAL A 175 -2.07 3.48 -22.16
CA VAL A 175 -2.28 4.47 -21.10
C VAL A 175 -1.12 4.41 -20.08
N ARG A 176 -0.60 5.59 -19.70
CA ARG A 176 0.51 5.71 -18.74
C ARG A 176 0.19 5.18 -17.33
N ARG A 177 -1.09 5.19 -16.94
CA ARG A 177 -1.63 4.61 -15.69
C ARG A 177 -2.73 3.59 -16.02
N ALA A 178 -2.37 2.56 -16.78
CA ALA A 178 -3.28 1.50 -17.19
C ALA A 178 -3.78 0.68 -15.98
N ALA A 179 -5.09 0.46 -15.91
CA ALA A 179 -5.70 -0.55 -15.06
C ALA A 179 -5.49 -1.95 -15.63
N LEU A 180 -5.77 -2.99 -14.85
CA LEU A 180 -5.58 -4.38 -15.30
C LEU A 180 -6.37 -4.69 -16.58
N ASN A 181 -7.59 -4.15 -16.70
CA ASN A 181 -8.43 -4.34 -17.89
C ASN A 181 -7.80 -3.69 -19.14
N ASP A 182 -7.18 -2.52 -18.99
CA ASP A 182 -6.54 -1.82 -20.11
C ASP A 182 -5.34 -2.63 -20.65
N ILE A 183 -4.54 -3.21 -19.75
CA ILE A 183 -3.40 -4.05 -20.13
C ILE A 183 -3.87 -5.37 -20.75
N ALA A 184 -4.94 -5.97 -20.22
CA ALA A 184 -5.52 -7.19 -20.78
C ALA A 184 -6.03 -6.97 -22.20
N ALA A 185 -6.79 -5.89 -22.45
CA ALA A 185 -7.27 -5.54 -23.79
C ALA A 185 -6.10 -5.30 -24.77
N SER A 186 -5.07 -4.59 -24.33
CA SER A 186 -3.85 -4.37 -25.12
C SER A 186 -3.12 -5.68 -25.45
N LEU A 187 -3.12 -6.65 -24.54
CA LEU A 187 -2.54 -7.97 -24.77
C LEU A 187 -3.33 -8.76 -25.80
N ASP A 188 -4.66 -8.74 -25.73
CA ASP A 188 -5.51 -9.44 -26.68
C ASP A 188 -5.35 -8.89 -28.10
N GLU A 189 -5.31 -7.57 -28.27
CA GLU A 189 -5.04 -6.93 -29.56
C GLU A 189 -3.65 -7.30 -30.11
N MET A 190 -2.62 -7.34 -29.24
CA MET A 190 -1.27 -7.70 -29.64
C MET A 190 -1.15 -9.19 -30.02
N ASN A 191 -1.87 -10.08 -29.32
CA ASN A 191 -1.93 -11.50 -29.67
C ASN A 191 -2.59 -11.71 -31.03
N LEU A 192 -3.68 -11.00 -31.31
CA LEU A 192 -4.34 -11.07 -32.62
C LEU A 192 -3.42 -10.62 -33.76
N LEU A 193 -2.56 -9.64 -33.51
CA LEU A 193 -1.55 -9.21 -34.49
C LEU A 193 -0.40 -10.23 -34.64
N HIS A 194 -0.05 -10.95 -33.57
CA HIS A 194 0.97 -11.99 -33.58
C HIS A 194 0.54 -13.27 -34.32
N GLU A 195 -0.76 -13.58 -34.33
CA GLU A 195 -1.31 -14.79 -34.99
C GLU A 195 -1.58 -14.61 -36.50
N LYS A 196 -1.48 -13.38 -37.02
CA LYS A 196 -1.63 -13.07 -38.45
C LYS A 196 -0.32 -13.26 -39.21
#